data_AF-F3GMR1-F1
#
_entry.id   AF-F3GMR1-F1
#
_cell.length_a   1.000
_cell.length_b   1.000
_cell.length_c   1.000
_cell.angle_alpha   90.00
_cell.angle_beta   90.00
_cell.angle_gamma   90.00
#
_symmetry.space_group_name_H-M   'P 1'
#
loop_
_entity.id
_entity.type
_entity.pdbx_description
1 polymer ?
#
loop_
_entity_poly.entity_id
_entity_poly.type
_entity_poly.pdbx_seq_one_letter_code
_entity_poly.pdbx_strand_id
1 'polypeptide(L)'
;DVAQTEGEIALFAALSTLFPGMPIRRDADFFTDLGGHSFFAARLASALRANPRFAQVTVRDIYQHRRIGAIAEVLDQAPQEMDAPVDWTPPSAWRRWRCGVAQALA
;
A
#
# COMPACT_ATOMS: atom_id res chain seq x y z
N ASP A 1 0.16 21.27 1.26
CA ASP A 1 1.40 21.34 0.45
C ASP A 1 1.15 21.03 -1.00
N VAL A 2 1.95 21.61 -1.90
CA VAL A 2 1.98 21.26 -3.33
C VAL A 2 3.01 20.17 -3.54
N ALA A 3 2.62 19.06 -4.18
CA ALA A 3 3.52 17.95 -4.49
C ALA A 3 4.63 18.37 -5.48
N GLN A 4 5.86 17.93 -5.22
CA GLN A 4 7.07 18.30 -5.96
C GLN A 4 7.75 17.11 -6.64
N THR A 5 7.62 15.90 -6.08
CA THR A 5 8.21 14.67 -6.63
C THR A 5 7.13 13.72 -7.15
N GLU A 6 7.51 12.71 -7.94
CA GLU A 6 6.58 11.69 -8.41
C GLU A 6 5.94 10.90 -7.26
N GLY A 7 6.75 10.57 -6.24
CA GLY A 7 6.27 9.93 -5.01
C GLY A 7 5.25 10.80 -4.27
N GLU A 8 5.52 12.11 -4.13
CA GLU A 8 4.56 13.05 -3.53
C GLU A 8 3.28 13.19 -4.34
N ILE A 9 3.36 13.25 -5.67
CA ILE A 9 2.17 13.37 -6.53
C ILE A 9 1.25 12.17 -6.33
N ALA A 10 1.81 10.96 -6.38
CA ALA A 10 1.05 9.73 -6.19
C ALA A 10 0.50 9.61 -4.77
N LEU A 11 1.32 9.92 -3.77
CA LEU A 11 0.92 9.88 -2.37
C LEU A 11 -0.20 10.88 -2.06
N PHE A 12 -0.07 12.12 -2.51
CA PHE A 12 -1.04 13.17 -2.21
C PHE A 12 -2.36 12.87 -2.91
N ALA A 13 -2.35 12.40 -4.15
CA ALA A 13 -3.55 11.98 -4.86
C ALA A 13 -4.29 10.84 -4.12
N ALA A 14 -3.54 9.84 -3.65
CA ALA A 14 -4.12 8.74 -2.88
C ALA A 14 -4.67 9.21 -1.52
N LEU A 15 -3.93 10.06 -0.80
CA LEU A 15 -4.35 10.61 0.49
C LEU A 15 -5.57 11.51 0.35
N SER A 16 -5.65 12.37 -0.65
CA SER A 16 -6.83 13.21 -0.90
C SER A 16 -8.08 12.39 -1.20
N THR A 17 -7.92 11.19 -1.80
CA THR A 17 -9.02 10.27 -2.04
C THR A 17 -9.48 9.59 -0.74
N LEU A 18 -8.54 9.25 0.15
CA LEU A 18 -8.82 8.54 1.41
C LEU A 18 -9.31 9.45 2.53
N PHE A 19 -8.83 10.70 2.56
CA PHE A 19 -9.11 11.71 3.58
C PHE A 19 -9.64 12.99 2.92
N PRO A 20 -10.85 12.96 2.34
CA PRO A 20 -11.40 14.09 1.61
C PRO A 20 -11.59 15.31 2.53
N GLY A 21 -11.22 16.49 2.03
CA GLY A 21 -11.37 17.76 2.75
C GLY A 21 -10.28 18.06 3.79
N MET A 22 -9.31 17.16 3.97
CA MET A 22 -8.20 17.38 4.91
C MET A 22 -6.96 17.95 4.20
N PRO A 23 -6.31 18.99 4.74
CA PRO A 23 -5.09 19.53 4.15
C PRO A 23 -3.93 18.55 4.30
N ILE A 24 -3.37 18.08 3.17
CA ILE A 24 -2.18 17.22 3.18
C ILE A 24 -0.92 18.08 3.34
N ARG A 25 -0.16 17.83 4.39
CA ARG A 25 1.11 18.51 4.69
C ARG A 25 2.22 17.49 4.86
N ARG A 26 3.44 17.81 4.44
CA ARG A 26 4.59 16.87 4.55
C ARG A 26 4.97 16.56 5.98
N ASP A 27 4.80 17.53 6.88
CA ASP A 27 5.12 17.43 8.29
C ASP A 27 4.08 16.63 9.09
N ALA A 28 2.89 16.40 8.53
CA ALA A 28 1.81 15.66 9.16
C ALA A 28 2.15 14.17 9.33
N ASP A 29 1.73 13.61 10.45
CA ASP A 29 1.75 12.18 10.75
C ASP A 29 0.48 11.49 10.21
N PHE A 30 0.67 10.39 9.48
CA PHE A 30 -0.40 9.60 8.88
C PHE A 30 -1.43 9.09 9.90
N PHE A 31 -0.99 8.74 11.11
CA PHE A 31 -1.87 8.11 12.11
C PHE A 31 -2.49 9.13 13.03
N THR A 32 -1.73 10.11 13.53
CA THR A 32 -2.23 11.06 14.54
C THR A 32 -2.87 12.30 13.93
N ASP A 33 -2.32 12.84 12.84
CA ASP A 33 -2.81 14.11 12.27
C ASP A 33 -3.89 13.87 11.20
N LEU A 34 -3.70 12.83 10.37
CA LEU A 34 -4.67 12.43 9.35
C LEU A 34 -5.75 11.47 9.88
N GLY A 35 -5.58 10.92 11.08
CA GLY A 35 -6.50 9.93 11.66
C GLY A 35 -6.42 8.54 11.00
N GLY A 36 -5.30 8.23 10.35
CA GLY A 36 -5.07 6.92 9.73
C GLY A 36 -4.99 5.79 10.76
N HIS A 37 -5.37 4.59 10.32
CA HIS A 37 -5.22 3.35 11.08
C HIS A 37 -4.91 2.19 10.12
N SER A 38 -4.77 0.97 10.63
CA SER A 38 -4.34 -0.20 9.85
C SER A 38 -5.09 -0.40 8.54
N PHE A 39 -6.40 -0.16 8.53
CA PHE A 39 -7.22 -0.27 7.32
C PHE A 39 -6.87 0.81 6.28
N PHE A 40 -6.72 2.07 6.70
CA PHE A 40 -6.28 3.14 5.80
C PHE A 40 -4.85 2.92 5.30
N ALA A 41 -3.94 2.43 6.15
CA ALA A 41 -2.59 2.10 5.72
C ALA A 41 -2.60 0.98 4.65
N ALA A 42 -3.38 -0.08 4.86
CA ALA A 42 -3.57 -1.13 3.87
C ALA A 42 -4.19 -0.60 2.56
N ARG A 43 -5.18 0.28 2.66
CA ARG A 43 -5.84 0.87 1.49
C ARG A 43 -4.93 1.83 0.73
N LEU A 44 -4.11 2.60 1.43
CA LEU A 44 -3.10 3.48 0.83
C LEU A 44 -2.05 2.66 0.07
N ALA A 45 -1.49 1.62 0.69
CA ALA A 45 -0.52 0.74 0.03
C ALA A 45 -1.12 0.10 -1.23
N SER A 46 -2.35 -0.43 -1.15
CA SER A 46 -3.04 -0.99 -2.31
C SER A 46 -3.30 0.03 -3.42
N ALA A 47 -3.66 1.27 -3.07
CA ALA A 47 -3.89 2.33 -4.05
C ALA A 47 -2.60 2.74 -4.77
N LEU A 48 -1.48 2.88 -4.04
CA LEU A 48 -0.18 3.21 -4.62
C LEU A 48 0.30 2.11 -5.59
N ARG A 49 0.15 0.84 -5.20
CA ARG A 49 0.54 -0.32 -6.04
C ARG A 49 -0.22 -0.44 -7.36
N ALA A 50 -1.32 0.29 -7.56
CA ALA A 50 -1.99 0.35 -8.86
C ALA A 50 -1.09 0.94 -9.95
N ASN A 51 -0.09 1.74 -9.57
CA ASN A 51 0.99 2.16 -10.45
C ASN A 51 2.18 1.17 -10.33
N PRO A 52 2.65 0.57 -11.44
CA PRO A 52 3.77 -0.37 -11.43
C PRO A 52 5.04 0.16 -10.77
N ARG A 53 5.27 1.48 -10.80
CA ARG A 53 6.42 2.11 -10.13
C ARG A 53 6.42 1.88 -8.63
N PHE A 54 5.24 1.80 -8.01
CA PHE A 54 5.07 1.67 -6.56
C PHE A 54 4.57 0.28 -6.16
N ALA A 55 4.75 -0.73 -7.02
CA ALA A 55 4.25 -2.10 -6.80
C ALA A 55 4.81 -2.76 -5.51
N GLN A 56 6.00 -2.35 -5.07
CA GLN A 56 6.65 -2.90 -3.88
C GLN A 56 6.26 -2.23 -2.57
N VAL A 57 5.58 -1.07 -2.59
CA VAL A 57 5.23 -0.32 -1.38
C VAL A 57 4.46 -1.20 -0.42
N THR A 58 4.82 -1.22 0.85
CA THR A 58 4.20 -2.06 1.88
C THR A 58 3.51 -1.25 2.95
N VAL A 59 2.62 -1.91 3.70
CA VAL A 59 2.05 -1.33 4.93
C VAL A 59 3.15 -1.07 5.96
N ARG A 60 4.21 -1.88 5.97
CA ARG A 60 5.36 -1.69 6.85
C ARG A 60 6.04 -0.35 6.59
N ASP A 61 6.19 0.06 5.34
CA ASP A 61 6.81 1.34 4.98
C ASP A 61 6.04 2.51 5.61
N ILE A 62 4.70 2.47 5.58
CA ILE A 62 3.84 3.49 6.20
C ILE A 62 4.02 3.53 7.73
N TYR A 63 4.13 2.36 8.38
CA TYR A 63 4.37 2.28 9.82
C TYR A 63 5.76 2.76 10.23
N GLN A 64 6.78 2.46 9.43
CA GLN A 64 8.15 2.87 9.70
C GLN A 64 8.37 4.36 9.43
N HIS A 65 7.69 4.90 8.42
CA HIS A 65 7.82 6.29 7.97
C HIS A 65 6.51 7.04 8.19
N ARG A 66 6.13 7.31 9.44
CA ARG A 66 4.78 7.83 9.73
C ARG A 66 4.49 9.24 9.17
N ARG A 67 5.51 10.06 8.93
CA ARG A 67 5.34 11.42 8.37
C ARG A 67 5.15 11.36 6.87
N ILE A 68 4.20 12.12 6.33
CA ILE A 68 3.85 12.10 4.90
C ILE A 68 5.06 12.38 3.99
N GLY A 69 5.91 13.35 4.34
CA GLY A 69 7.14 13.61 3.57
C GLY A 69 8.10 12.41 3.58
N ALA A 70 8.22 11.71 4.71
CA ALA A 70 9.09 10.53 4.81
C ALA A 70 8.53 9.33 4.03
N ILE A 71 7.20 9.16 3.97
CA ILE A 71 6.59 8.17 3.08
C ILE A 71 6.93 8.52 1.63
N ALA A 72 6.79 9.77 1.23
CA ALA A 72 7.10 10.20 -0.13
C ALA A 72 8.57 9.95 -0.51
N GLU A 73 9.51 10.24 0.39
CA GLU A 73 10.94 9.93 0.20
C GLU A 73 11.17 8.44 -0.07
N VAL A 74 10.50 7.55 0.66
CA VAL A 74 10.57 6.09 0.41
C VAL A 74 10.00 5.74 -0.97
N LEU A 75 8.91 6.38 -1.40
CA LEU A 75 8.33 6.16 -2.73
C LEU A 75 9.27 6.62 -3.85
N ASP A 76 10.01 7.69 -3.64
CA ASP A 76 10.97 8.22 -4.61
C ASP A 76 12.24 7.35 -4.70
N GLN A 77 12.66 6.76 -3.58
CA GLN A 77 13.85 5.89 -3.49
C GLN A 77 13.60 4.42 -3.83
N ALA A 78 12.34 3.98 -3.84
CA ALA A 78 11.99 2.59 -4.09
C ALA A 78 12.58 2.11 -5.44
N PRO A 79 13.47 1.09 -5.43
CA PRO A 79 14.05 0.56 -6.65
C PRO A 79 12.94 0.09 -7.61
N GLN A 80 13.08 0.45 -8.89
CA GLN A 80 12.24 -0.06 -9.98
C GLN A 80 12.50 -1.55 -10.30
N GLU A 81 13.06 -2.31 -9.36
CA GLU A 81 13.26 -3.75 -9.53
C GLU A 81 11.89 -4.41 -9.47
N MET A 82 11.21 -4.46 -10.61
CA MET A 82 10.08 -5.36 -10.79
C MET A 82 10.63 -6.77 -10.63
N ASP A 83 10.58 -7.31 -9.41
CA ASP A 83 10.72 -8.74 -9.20
C ASP A 83 9.70 -9.39 -10.14
N ALA A 84 10.19 -10.25 -11.03
CA ALA A 84 9.32 -10.95 -11.97
C ALA A 84 8.18 -11.59 -11.17
N PRO A 85 6.92 -11.55 -11.67
CA PRO A 85 5.80 -12.12 -10.94
C PRO A 85 6.17 -13.54 -10.51
N VAL A 86 6.17 -13.78 -9.20
CA VAL A 86 6.43 -15.12 -8.66
C VAL A 86 5.42 -16.04 -9.30
N ASP A 87 5.91 -17.03 -10.06
CA ASP A 87 5.09 -17.99 -10.79
C ASP A 87 4.31 -18.84 -9.77
N TRP A 88 3.16 -18.31 -9.35
CA TRP A 88 2.29 -18.98 -8.41
C TRP A 88 1.62 -20.14 -9.13
N THR A 89 2.02 -21.35 -8.79
CA THR A 89 1.37 -22.56 -9.26
C THR A 89 0.21 -22.93 -8.33
N PRO A 90 -1.04 -22.98 -8.83
CA PRO A 90 -2.17 -23.35 -7.99
C PRO A 90 -2.01 -24.79 -7.45
N PRO A 91 -2.42 -25.07 -6.20
CA PRO A 91 -2.44 -26.43 -5.69
C PRO A 91 -3.39 -27.30 -6.52
N SER A 92 -3.06 -28.58 -6.67
CA SER A 92 -3.81 -29.50 -7.54
C SER A 92 -5.30 -29.56 -7.18
N ALA A 93 -6.15 -29.65 -8.21
CA ALA A 93 -7.61 -29.64 -8.04
C ALA A 93 -8.09 -30.74 -7.08
N TRP A 94 -7.45 -31.91 -7.11
CA TRP A 94 -7.75 -33.03 -6.20
C TRP A 94 -7.53 -32.69 -4.72
N ARG A 95 -6.41 -32.01 -4.40
CA ARG A 95 -6.14 -31.56 -3.02
C ARG A 95 -7.20 -30.55 -2.57
N ARG A 96 -7.59 -29.61 -3.44
CA ARG A 96 -8.64 -28.63 -3.13
C ARG A 96 -9.99 -29.29 -2.86
N TRP A 97 -10.42 -30.23 -3.71
CA TRP A 97 -11.67 -30.97 -3.53
C TRP A 97 -11.67 -31.79 -2.23
N ARG A 98 -10.60 -32.52 -1.94
CA ARG A 98 -10.47 -33.28 -0.69
C ARG A 98 -10.53 -32.41 0.55
N CYS A 99 -9.84 -31.26 0.53
CA CYS A 99 -9.92 -30.29 1.64
C CYS A 99 -11.34 -29.75 1.82
N GLY A 100 -12.03 -29.37 0.73
CA GLY A 100 -13.41 -28.89 0.81
C GLY A 100 -14.38 -29.93 1.36
N VAL A 101 -14.27 -31.20 0.93
CA VAL A 101 -15.07 -32.30 1.48
C VAL A 101 -14.78 -32.51 2.97
N ALA A 102 -13.51 -32.50 3.37
CA ALA A 102 -13.14 -32.65 4.78
C ALA A 102 -13.67 -31.49 5.65
N GLN A 103 -13.66 -30.26 5.15
CA GLN A 103 -14.22 -29.09 5.85
C GLN A 103 -15.75 -29.13 5.96
N ALA A 104 -16.44 -29.73 4.99
CA ALA A 104 -17.90 -29.87 5.02
C ALA A 104 -18.40 -30.99 5.95
N LEU A 105 -17.52 -31.94 6.30
CA LEU A 105 -17.82 -33.08 7.17
C LEU A 105 -17.37 -32.88 8.63
N ALA A 106 -16.67 -31.78 8.93
CA ALA A 106 -16.21 -31.41 10.27
C ALA A 106 -17.21 -30.48 10.98
#